data_AF-A0AAE4HTF8-F1
#
_entry.id   AF-A0AAE4HTF8-F1
#
_cell.length_a   1.000
_cell.length_b   1.000
_cell.length_c   1.000
_cell.angle_alpha   90.00
_cell.angle_beta   90.00
_cell.angle_gamma   90.00
#
_symmetry.space_group_name_H-M   'P 1'
#
loop_
_entity.id
_entity.type
_entity.pdbx_description
1 polymer ?
#
loop_
_entity_poly.entity_id
_entity_poly.type
_entity_poly.pdbx_seq_one_letter_code
_entity_poly.pdbx_strand_id
1 'polypeptide(L)'
;MSLKQLEKVEDVKHGDIVRVVSYEESCGIDKGVFKAIVVDYKEDGLIVIPENFEEHVFRAVEKGAYWEIGVEWLLENDVEIYLLYRFSELIG
;
A
#
# COMPACT_ATOMS: atom_id res chain seq x y z
N MET A 1 19.24 9.48 -3.27
CA MET A 1 19.16 8.01 -3.26
C MET A 1 17.88 7.63 -3.98
N SER A 2 17.94 6.76 -4.98
CA SER A 2 16.73 6.21 -5.63
C SER A 2 16.09 5.19 -4.69
N LEU A 3 14.77 5.29 -4.49
CA LEU A 3 14.03 4.28 -3.74
C LEU A 3 13.97 2.98 -4.55
N LYS A 4 13.98 1.82 -3.89
CA LYS A 4 13.75 0.54 -4.57
C LYS A 4 12.26 0.42 -4.87
N GLN A 5 11.90 0.28 -6.14
CA GLN A 5 10.55 -0.10 -6.55
C GLN A 5 10.34 -1.59 -6.28
N LEU A 6 9.16 -1.93 -5.76
CA LEU A 6 8.70 -3.29 -5.52
C LEU A 6 7.75 -3.64 -6.66
N GLU A 7 8.12 -4.61 -7.49
CA GLU A 7 7.40 -4.93 -8.73
C GLU A 7 6.59 -6.23 -8.61
N LYS A 8 6.84 -7.02 -7.56
CA LYS A 8 6.20 -8.32 -7.33
C LYS A 8 5.83 -8.48 -5.87
N VAL A 9 4.83 -9.30 -5.60
CA VAL A 9 4.33 -9.53 -4.22
C VAL A 9 5.46 -10.06 -3.33
N GLU A 10 6.35 -10.90 -3.86
CA GLU A 10 7.45 -11.49 -3.10
C GLU A 10 8.54 -10.47 -2.68
N ASP A 11 8.57 -9.30 -3.33
CA ASP A 11 9.44 -8.20 -2.93
C ASP A 11 8.93 -7.48 -1.67
N VAL A 12 7.64 -7.63 -1.36
CA VAL A 12 6.93 -6.94 -0.28
C VAL A 12 6.85 -7.84 0.95
N LYS A 13 7.13 -7.28 2.13
CA LYS A 13 7.11 -8.03 3.39
C LYS A 13 6.25 -7.35 4.44
N HIS A 14 5.66 -8.16 5.32
CA HIS A 14 5.01 -7.68 6.54
C HIS A 14 5.93 -6.70 7.30
N GLY A 15 5.37 -5.55 7.69
CA GLY A 15 6.05 -4.49 8.40
C GLY A 15 6.82 -3.51 7.51
N ASP A 16 7.02 -3.79 6.22
CA ASP A 16 7.64 -2.82 5.30
C ASP A 16 6.86 -1.50 5.33
N ILE A 17 7.58 -0.38 5.39
CA ILE A 17 7.02 0.96 5.19
C ILE A 17 7.26 1.33 3.74
N VAL A 18 6.18 1.62 3.03
CA VAL A 18 6.20 1.87 1.60
C VAL A 18 5.63 3.24 1.26
N ARG A 19 6.07 3.78 0.13
CA ARG A 19 5.41 4.87 -0.57
C ARG A 19 4.63 4.27 -1.73
N VAL A 20 3.34 4.58 -1.80
CA VAL A 20 2.47 4.21 -2.91
C VAL A 20 2.24 5.44 -3.77
N VAL A 21 2.38 5.30 -5.08
CA VAL A 21 2.15 6.34 -6.08
C VAL A 21 1.05 5.85 -7.01
N SER A 22 -0.15 6.43 -6.90
CA SER A 22 -1.27 6.14 -7.80
C SER A 22 -1.37 7.21 -8.87
N TYR A 23 -1.25 6.83 -10.14
CA TYR A 23 -1.31 7.78 -11.25
C TYR A 23 -2.73 8.14 -11.66
N GLU A 24 -3.69 7.27 -11.34
CA GLU A 24 -5.11 7.43 -11.62
C GLU A 24 -5.95 7.27 -10.35
N GLU A 25 -7.21 7.70 -10.45
CA GLU A 25 -8.20 7.47 -9.41
C GLU A 25 -8.89 6.14 -9.68
N SER A 26 -8.99 5.30 -8.66
CA SER A 26 -9.46 3.91 -8.79
C SER A 26 -10.37 3.53 -7.62
N CYS A 27 -11.00 2.35 -7.70
CA CYS A 27 -11.83 1.83 -6.62
C CYS A 27 -10.97 1.59 -5.38
N GLY A 28 -11.06 2.49 -4.40
CA GLY A 28 -10.35 2.37 -3.13
C GLY A 28 -9.08 3.20 -3.04
N ILE A 29 -8.54 3.79 -4.13
CA ILE A 29 -7.34 4.64 -4.04
C ILE A 29 -7.48 5.91 -4.88
N ASP A 30 -7.21 7.04 -4.23
CA ASP A 30 -7.14 8.34 -4.90
C ASP A 30 -5.82 8.52 -5.63
N LYS A 31 -5.86 9.26 -6.74
CA LYS A 31 -4.66 9.71 -7.43
C LYS A 31 -3.77 10.52 -6.48
N GLY A 32 -2.50 10.17 -6.40
CA GLY A 32 -1.54 10.88 -5.57
C GLY A 32 -0.46 9.99 -4.99
N VAL A 33 0.15 10.46 -3.91
CA VAL A 33 1.25 9.78 -3.22
C VAL A 33 0.92 9.70 -1.74
N PHE A 34 1.01 8.52 -1.17
CA PHE A 34 0.83 8.32 0.27
C PHE A 34 1.85 7.32 0.82
N LYS A 35 2.07 7.39 2.13
CA LYS A 35 2.89 6.41 2.87
C LYS A 35 1.97 5.39 3.52
N ALA A 36 2.40 4.13 3.56
CA ALA A 36 1.65 3.05 4.18
C ALA A 36 2.57 2.05 4.88
N ILE A 37 2.01 1.30 5.82
CA ILE A 37 2.62 0.09 6.38
C ILE A 37 2.02 -1.15 5.72
N VAL A 38 2.86 -2.12 5.38
CA VAL A 38 2.43 -3.42 4.89
C VAL A 38 2.05 -4.30 6.08
N VAL A 39 0.85 -4.89 6.05
CA VAL A 39 0.37 -5.83 7.06
C VAL A 39 0.00 -7.14 6.39
N ASP A 40 0.34 -8.25 7.05
CA ASP A 40 -0.09 -9.58 6.61
C ASP A 40 -1.44 -9.84 7.29
N TYR A 41 -2.49 -9.79 6.48
CA TYR A 41 -3.86 -9.98 6.89
C TYR A 41 -4.30 -11.40 6.55
N LYS A 42 -4.74 -12.14 7.57
CA LYS A 42 -4.98 -13.58 7.47
C LYS A 42 -5.91 -14.02 6.34
N GLU A 43 -6.85 -13.16 5.93
CA GLU A 43 -7.87 -13.48 4.93
C GLU A 43 -7.47 -13.01 3.52
N ASP A 44 -6.78 -11.88 3.38
CA ASP A 44 -6.48 -11.22 2.09
C ASP A 44 -4.99 -11.15 1.73
N GLY A 45 -4.12 -11.78 2.53
CA GLY A 45 -2.67 -11.73 2.34
C GLY A 45 -2.09 -10.36 2.68
N LEU A 46 -1.13 -9.88 1.89
CA LEU A 46 -0.47 -8.60 2.15
C LEU A 46 -1.37 -7.43 1.75
N ILE A 47 -1.67 -6.57 2.72
CA ILE A 47 -2.39 -5.31 2.51
C ILE A 47 -1.49 -4.12 2.87
N VAL A 48 -1.80 -2.95 2.32
CA VAL A 48 -1.22 -1.68 2.76
C VAL A 48 -2.23 -0.90 3.60
N ILE A 49 -1.78 -0.36 4.73
CA ILE A 49 -2.56 0.53 5.59
C ILE A 49 -1.96 1.94 5.47
N PRO A 50 -2.66 2.90 4.86
CA PRO A 50 -2.19 4.28 4.71
C PRO A 50 -1.93 4.95 6.07
N GLU A 51 -0.97 5.87 6.13
CA GLU A 51 -0.70 6.64 7.35
C GLU A 51 -1.87 7.54 7.76
N ASN A 52 -2.69 7.98 6.79
CA ASN A 52 -3.94 8.71 6.99
C ASN A 52 -5.16 7.78 6.98
N PHE A 53 -5.05 6.66 7.69
CA PHE A 53 -6.04 5.56 7.68
C PHE A 53 -7.49 6.01 7.90
N GLU A 54 -7.75 6.89 8.87
CA GLU A 54 -9.11 7.35 9.17
C GLU A 54 -9.77 8.05 7.98
N GLU A 55 -9.04 8.97 7.33
CA GLU A 55 -9.51 9.67 6.15
C GLU A 55 -9.77 8.71 4.98
N HIS A 56 -8.86 7.75 4.78
CA HIS A 56 -8.99 6.71 3.76
C HIS A 56 -10.29 5.88 3.94
N VAL A 57 -10.58 5.45 5.16
CA VAL A 57 -11.81 4.70 5.47
C VAL A 57 -13.05 5.53 5.13
N PHE A 58 -13.10 6.80 5.52
CA PHE A 58 -14.25 7.66 5.19
C PHE A 58 -14.46 7.78 3.68
N ARG A 59 -13.39 8.01 2.91
CA ARG A 59 -13.47 8.11 1.45
C ARG A 59 -13.88 6.80 0.79
N ALA A 60 -13.38 5.66 1.27
CA ALA A 60 -13.77 4.35 0.77
C ALA A 60 -15.28 4.10 0.96
N VAL A 61 -15.81 4.44 2.15
CA VAL A 61 -17.26 4.34 2.44
C VAL A 61 -18.09 5.26 1.54
N GLU A 62 -17.68 6.51 1.33
CA GLU A 62 -18.37 7.45 0.43
C GLU A 62 -18.44 6.93 -1.02
N LYS A 63 -17.44 6.16 -1.43
CA LYS A 63 -17.35 5.54 -2.76
C LYS A 63 -18.00 4.15 -2.85
N GLY A 64 -18.51 3.62 -1.73
CA GLY A 64 -19.04 2.24 -1.66
C GLY A 64 -17.99 1.16 -1.90
N ALA A 65 -16.71 1.45 -1.61
CA ALA A 65 -15.58 0.55 -1.77
C ALA A 65 -15.14 -0.04 -0.42
N TYR A 66 -14.43 -1.17 -0.49
CA TYR A 66 -13.70 -1.73 0.65
C TYR A 66 -12.51 -0.84 0.99
N TRP A 67 -12.16 -0.75 2.28
CA TRP A 67 -11.04 0.09 2.73
C TRP A 67 -9.71 -0.65 2.58
N GLU A 68 -9.74 -1.98 2.57
CA GLU A 68 -8.59 -2.85 2.42
C GLU A 68 -7.93 -2.61 1.05
N ILE A 69 -6.62 -2.34 1.05
CA ILE A 69 -5.84 -2.20 -0.18
C ILE A 69 -4.88 -3.38 -0.29
N GLY A 70 -5.22 -4.37 -1.11
CA GLY A 70 -4.37 -5.52 -1.37
C GLY A 70 -3.12 -5.15 -2.18
N VAL A 71 -1.95 -5.67 -1.78
CA VAL A 71 -0.68 -5.46 -2.48
C VAL A 71 -0.72 -6.06 -3.89
N GLU A 72 -1.32 -7.24 -4.06
CA GLU A 72 -1.52 -7.86 -5.38
C GLU A 72 -2.28 -6.93 -6.32
N TRP A 73 -3.43 -6.43 -5.86
CA TRP A 73 -4.25 -5.51 -6.64
C TRP A 73 -3.48 -4.24 -7.03
N LEU A 74 -2.68 -3.68 -6.12
CA LEU A 74 -1.85 -2.52 -6.43
C LEU A 74 -0.86 -2.78 -7.57
N LEU A 75 -0.16 -3.92 -7.53
CA LEU A 75 0.85 -4.29 -8.52
C LEU A 75 0.26 -4.62 -9.90
N GLU A 76 -1.02 -4.96 -9.96
CA GLU A 76 -1.76 -5.21 -11.21
C GLU A 76 -2.35 -3.95 -11.86
N ASN A 77 -2.34 -2.81 -11.15
CA ASN A 77 -2.92 -1.54 -11.61
C ASN A 77 -1.83 -0.48 -11.86
N ASP A 78 -2.23 0.71 -12.33
CA ASP A 78 -1.32 1.84 -12.60
C ASP A 78 -0.85 2.54 -11.30
N VAL A 79 -0.24 1.73 -10.42
CA VAL A 79 0.25 2.10 -9.11
C VAL A 79 1.68 1.59 -8.93
N GLU A 80 2.56 2.44 -8.44
CA GLU A 80 3.93 2.06 -8.08
C GLU A 80 4.11 2.00 -6.57
N ILE A 81 4.79 0.96 -6.10
CA ILE A 81 5.14 0.78 -4.69
C ILE A 81 6.65 0.92 -4.53
N TYR A 82 7.08 1.80 -3.65
CA TYR A 82 8.48 2.06 -3.34
C TYR A 82 8.79 1.73 -1.87
N LEU A 83 9.82 0.94 -1.63
CA LEU A 83 10.29 0.64 -0.29
C LEU A 83 10.96 1.87 0.34
N LEU A 84 10.44 2.31 1.48
CA LEU A 84 11.07 3.34 2.32
C LEU A 84 11.90 2.71 3.43
N TYR A 85 11.33 1.76 4.17
CA TYR A 85 12.00 1.06 5.25
C TYR A 85 11.57 -0.40 5.30
N ARG A 86 12.55 -1.28 5.50
CA ARG A 86 12.30 -2.70 5.75
C ARG A 86 12.29 -2.98 7.24
N PHE A 87 11.21 -3.54 7.77
CA PHE A 87 11.09 -3.74 9.22
C PHE A 87 12.23 -4.58 9.79
N SER A 88 12.62 -5.65 9.10
CA SER A 88 13.75 -6.51 9.54
C SER A 88 15.07 -5.75 9.64
N GLU A 89 15.29 -4.73 8.81
CA GLU A 89 16.50 -3.89 8.86
C GLU A 89 16.45 -2.87 10.00
N LEU A 90 15.26 -2.53 10.50
CA LEU A 90 15.08 -1.61 11.63
C LEU A 90 15.29 -2.30 12.98
N ILE A 91 15.03 -3.60 13.08
CA ILE A 91 15.07 -4.35 14.35
C ILE A 91 16.37 -5.14 14.57
N GLY A 92 17.16 -5.41 13.53
CA GLY A 92 18.43 -6.13 13.62
C GLY A 92 18.29 -7.65 13.53
#